data_AF-A0A373CGE3-F1
#
_entry.id   AF-A0A373CGE3-F1
#
_cell.length_a   1.000
_cell.length_b   1.000
_cell.length_c   1.000
_cell.angle_alpha   90.00
_cell.angle_beta   90.00
_cell.angle_gamma   90.00
#
_symmetry.space_group_name_H-M   'P 1'
#
loop_
_entity.id
_entity.type
_entity.pdbx_description
1 polymer ?
#
loop_
_entity_poly.entity_id
_entity_poly.type
_entity_poly.pdbx_seq_one_letter_code
_entity_poly.pdbx_strand_id
1 'polypeptide(L)'
;MRQEDEADGPQDTGKAQEPEGSAEKAGSKKDKYQKAQAKAEHAGEKLGKAREKLDKTEAKRAAKKPPGLAKKAVRGARTEAWFYVHNKIHEVEHENVGVEGAHKSELAAEAGTRKLTRYAKRRWQEHPARKVAKWERKDIKARANMDFQKMASEHPELASNPLSRVQQKWKLKRRYSKEAKAAAKQGAKAAKKTAAASGTATRRAAQFVTRHPVAVLVLLLLLLLCFLVSAVSSIFPTLG
;
A
#
# COMPACT_ATOMS: atom_id res chain seq x y z
N MET A 1 -71.59 -13.46 -47.03
CA MET A 1 -71.77 -14.41 -45.91
C MET A 1 -70.39 -14.51 -45.25
N ARG A 2 -70.05 -13.76 -44.19
CA ARG A 2 -70.46 -13.86 -42.76
C ARG A 2 -70.10 -15.26 -42.24
N GLN A 3 -69.20 -15.47 -41.27
CA GLN A 3 -69.09 -14.99 -39.87
C GLN A 3 -67.57 -15.00 -39.50
N GLU A 4 -66.91 -14.00 -38.89
CA GLU A 4 -66.98 -13.45 -37.52
C GLU A 4 -67.12 -14.50 -36.41
N ASP A 5 -66.04 -14.69 -35.63
CA ASP A 5 -66.12 -15.00 -34.20
C ASP A 5 -64.91 -14.39 -33.47
N GLU A 6 -65.25 -13.43 -32.62
CA GLU A 6 -64.49 -12.75 -31.58
C GLU A 6 -64.46 -13.63 -30.32
N ALA A 7 -63.33 -13.74 -29.62
CA ALA A 7 -63.31 -14.01 -28.17
C ALA A 7 -61.91 -13.77 -27.58
N ASP A 8 -61.74 -12.55 -27.08
CA ASP A 8 -61.31 -12.20 -25.72
C ASP A 8 -60.24 -13.06 -25.01
N GLY A 9 -59.17 -12.38 -24.57
CA GLY A 9 -58.14 -12.97 -23.73
C GLY A 9 -58.53 -13.04 -22.25
N PRO A 10 -57.64 -13.61 -21.42
CA PRO A 10 -57.45 -13.06 -20.08
C PRO A 10 -55.98 -12.68 -19.85
N GLN A 11 -55.79 -11.40 -19.54
CA GLN A 11 -54.73 -10.96 -18.62
C GLN A 11 -55.04 -11.60 -17.26
N ASP A 12 -54.09 -12.30 -16.61
CA ASP A 12 -53.77 -12.02 -15.20
C ASP A 12 -52.55 -12.78 -14.65
N THR A 13 -51.81 -12.07 -13.82
CA THR A 13 -50.81 -12.51 -12.82
C THR A 13 -49.61 -13.34 -13.32
N GLY A 14 -48.39 -12.81 -13.36
CA GLY A 14 -47.74 -12.27 -12.17
C GLY A 14 -47.21 -13.38 -11.25
N LYS A 15 -46.48 -14.37 -11.77
CA LYS A 15 -45.60 -15.19 -10.91
C LYS A 15 -44.17 -14.70 -11.05
N ALA A 16 -43.92 -13.58 -10.35
CA ALA A 16 -42.57 -13.22 -9.94
C ALA A 16 -41.96 -14.45 -9.27
N GLN A 17 -40.98 -15.04 -9.94
CA GLN A 17 -40.10 -16.03 -9.34
C GLN A 17 -39.22 -15.27 -8.35
N GLU A 18 -39.75 -15.11 -7.13
CA GLU A 18 -39.01 -14.53 -6.03
C GLU A 18 -37.78 -15.39 -5.68
N PRO A 19 -36.74 -14.76 -5.12
CA PRO A 19 -35.36 -15.19 -5.28
C PRO A 19 -34.93 -16.18 -4.20
N GLU A 20 -35.28 -17.46 -4.34
CA GLU A 20 -34.81 -18.52 -3.43
C GLU A 20 -33.26 -18.56 -3.35
N GLY A 21 -32.56 -18.22 -4.43
CA GLY A 21 -31.10 -18.13 -4.47
C GLY A 21 -30.49 -16.92 -3.73
N SER A 22 -31.30 -15.94 -3.32
CA SER A 22 -30.83 -14.77 -2.57
C SER A 22 -30.92 -14.98 -1.06
N ALA A 23 -31.91 -15.72 -0.58
CA ALA A 23 -32.08 -16.07 0.83
C ALA A 23 -30.99 -17.05 1.28
N GLU A 24 -30.68 -18.08 0.48
CA GLU A 24 -29.56 -19.00 0.73
C GLU A 24 -28.20 -18.29 0.73
N LYS A 25 -27.98 -17.39 -0.25
CA LYS A 25 -26.74 -16.60 -0.31
C LYS A 25 -26.67 -15.58 0.82
N ALA A 26 -27.78 -14.98 1.24
CA ALA A 26 -27.84 -14.08 2.39
C ALA A 26 -27.56 -14.81 3.71
N GLY A 27 -28.08 -16.03 3.87
CA GLY A 27 -27.74 -16.93 4.99
C GLY A 27 -26.24 -17.24 5.03
N SER A 28 -25.64 -17.58 3.89
CA SER A 28 -24.20 -17.85 3.79
C SER A 28 -23.31 -16.63 4.09
N LYS A 29 -23.79 -15.40 3.83
CA LYS A 29 -23.06 -14.16 4.10
C LYS A 29 -23.13 -13.77 5.58
N LYS A 30 -24.31 -13.90 6.20
CA LYS A 30 -24.49 -13.69 7.64
C LYS A 30 -23.69 -14.71 8.44
N ASP A 31 -23.67 -15.98 8.02
CA ASP A 31 -22.86 -17.04 8.63
C ASP A 31 -21.35 -16.75 8.54
N LYS A 32 -20.87 -16.26 7.38
CA LYS A 32 -19.46 -15.85 7.23
C LYS A 32 -19.08 -14.76 8.24
N TYR A 33 -19.88 -13.70 8.33
CA TYR A 33 -19.66 -12.59 9.26
C TYR A 33 -19.66 -13.07 10.72
N GLN A 34 -20.66 -13.85 11.14
CA GLN A 34 -20.72 -14.41 12.50
C GLN A 34 -19.50 -15.29 12.82
N LYS A 35 -19.05 -16.10 11.85
CA LYS A 35 -17.84 -16.93 11.99
C LYS A 35 -16.57 -16.10 12.08
N ALA A 36 -16.48 -14.99 11.36
CA ALA A 36 -15.38 -14.05 11.51
C ALA A 36 -15.42 -13.36 12.88
N GLN A 37 -16.62 -13.11 13.42
CA GLN A 37 -16.82 -12.41 14.69
C GLN A 37 -16.31 -13.28 15.84
N ALA A 38 -16.76 -14.53 15.88
CA ALA A 38 -16.28 -15.52 16.84
C ALA A 38 -14.76 -15.70 16.77
N LYS A 39 -14.15 -15.60 15.57
CA LYS A 39 -12.69 -15.65 15.41
C LYS A 39 -11.98 -14.42 15.95
N ALA A 40 -12.57 -13.23 15.79
CA ALA A 40 -12.04 -11.99 16.35
C ALA A 40 -12.13 -11.99 17.87
N GLU A 41 -13.28 -12.38 18.43
CA GLU A 41 -13.50 -12.50 19.87
C GLU A 41 -12.56 -13.54 20.50
N HIS A 42 -12.44 -14.73 19.91
CA HIS A 42 -11.50 -15.75 20.39
C HIS A 42 -10.04 -15.29 20.30
N ALA A 43 -9.66 -14.55 19.25
CA ALA A 43 -8.31 -13.98 19.14
C ALA A 43 -8.06 -12.92 20.22
N GLY A 44 -9.04 -12.05 20.46
CA GLY A 44 -9.02 -11.05 21.53
C GLY A 44 -8.92 -11.66 22.92
N GLU A 45 -9.66 -12.73 23.20
CA GLU A 45 -9.61 -13.45 24.47
C GLU A 45 -8.22 -14.07 24.71
N LYS A 46 -7.63 -14.71 23.69
CA LYS A 46 -6.28 -15.28 23.79
C LYS A 46 -5.21 -14.20 23.93
N LEU A 47 -5.40 -13.04 23.31
CA LEU A 47 -4.54 -11.86 23.47
C LEU A 47 -4.61 -11.32 24.89
N GLY A 48 -5.82 -11.15 25.45
CA GLY A 48 -6.02 -10.72 26.84
C GLY A 48 -5.34 -11.66 27.83
N LYS A 49 -5.56 -12.97 27.70
CA LYS A 49 -4.86 -14.00 28.51
C LYS A 49 -3.34 -13.97 28.34
N ALA A 50 -2.83 -13.59 27.17
CA ALA A 50 -1.40 -13.48 26.93
C ALA A 50 -0.81 -12.22 27.60
N ARG A 51 -1.51 -11.09 27.54
CA ARG A 51 -1.13 -9.83 28.21
C ARG A 51 -1.10 -10.00 29.71
N GLU A 52 -2.14 -10.59 30.30
CA GLU A 52 -2.20 -10.87 31.73
C GLU A 52 -1.01 -11.75 32.21
N LYS A 53 -0.61 -12.74 31.39
CA LYS A 53 0.58 -13.56 31.69
C LYS A 53 1.87 -12.76 31.58
N LEU A 54 1.97 -11.83 30.64
CA LEU A 54 3.12 -10.93 30.50
C LEU A 54 3.21 -10.02 31.73
N ASP A 55 2.12 -9.37 32.11
CA ASP A 55 2.07 -8.47 33.27
C ASP A 55 2.45 -9.21 34.56
N LYS A 56 1.93 -10.43 34.76
CA LYS A 56 2.35 -11.30 35.90
C LYS A 56 3.84 -11.62 35.86
N THR A 57 4.42 -11.85 34.68
CA THR A 57 5.86 -12.13 34.57
C THR A 57 6.71 -10.89 34.79
N GLU A 58 6.25 -9.72 34.35
CA GLU A 58 6.92 -8.44 34.53
C GLU A 58 6.85 -7.99 35.99
N ALA A 59 5.68 -8.12 36.64
CA ALA A 59 5.53 -7.92 38.07
C ALA A 59 6.48 -8.83 38.87
N LYS A 60 6.58 -10.12 38.52
CA LYS A 60 7.56 -11.04 39.14
C LYS A 60 9.02 -10.67 38.86
N ARG A 61 9.31 -9.96 37.76
CA ARG A 61 10.67 -9.44 37.48
C ARG A 61 10.95 -8.18 38.26
N ALA A 62 10.00 -7.23 38.29
CA ALA A 62 10.10 -5.99 39.04
C ALA A 62 10.21 -6.26 40.55
N ALA A 63 9.53 -7.29 41.05
CA ALA A 63 9.61 -7.72 42.45
C ALA A 63 10.93 -8.44 42.82
N LYS A 64 11.78 -8.81 41.85
CA LYS A 64 13.09 -9.40 42.16
C LYS A 64 14.04 -8.31 42.62
N LYS A 65 14.33 -8.31 43.92
CA LYS A 65 15.36 -7.44 44.53
C LYS A 65 16.72 -7.65 43.86
N PRO A 66 17.54 -6.59 43.71
CA PRO A 66 18.90 -6.72 43.21
C PRO A 66 19.73 -7.66 44.11
N PRO A 67 20.75 -8.35 43.57
CA PRO A 67 21.58 -9.23 44.37
C PRO A 67 22.24 -8.45 45.52
N GLY A 68 22.08 -8.95 46.74
CA GLY A 68 22.67 -8.33 47.93
C GLY A 68 24.20 -8.28 47.90
N LEU A 69 24.79 -7.45 48.76
CA LEU A 69 26.22 -7.17 48.81
C LEU A 69 27.07 -8.45 48.90
N ALA A 70 26.68 -9.41 49.75
CA ALA A 70 27.37 -10.70 49.87
C ALA A 70 27.41 -11.49 48.55
N LYS A 71 26.31 -11.53 47.79
CA LYS A 71 26.29 -12.19 46.47
C LYS A 71 27.13 -11.46 45.43
N LYS A 72 27.24 -10.13 45.53
CA LYS A 72 28.13 -9.34 44.67
C LYS A 72 29.59 -9.61 44.99
N ALA A 73 29.96 -9.65 46.27
CA ALA A 73 31.32 -9.95 46.72
C ALA A 73 31.79 -11.34 46.29
N VAL A 74 30.97 -12.39 46.51
CA VAL A 74 31.27 -13.76 46.06
C VAL A 74 31.46 -13.81 44.53
N ARG A 75 30.64 -13.06 43.80
CA ARG A 75 30.77 -12.98 42.34
C ARG A 75 32.04 -12.24 41.90
N GLY A 76 32.44 -11.19 42.63
CA GLY A 76 33.69 -10.46 42.43
C GLY A 76 34.90 -11.39 42.59
N ALA A 77 35.02 -12.05 43.74
CA ALA A 77 36.10 -12.98 44.03
C ALA A 77 36.20 -14.12 43.00
N ARG A 78 35.07 -14.68 42.56
CA ARG A 78 35.06 -15.71 41.51
C ARG A 78 35.54 -15.16 40.16
N THR A 79 35.23 -13.90 39.86
CA THR A 79 35.63 -13.25 38.61
C THR A 79 37.13 -12.96 38.62
N GLU A 80 37.67 -12.50 39.75
CA GLU A 80 39.10 -12.26 39.94
C GLU A 80 39.92 -13.56 39.84
N ALA A 81 39.47 -14.64 40.48
CA ALA A 81 40.11 -15.95 40.35
C ALA A 81 40.11 -16.46 38.90
N TRP A 82 39.01 -16.24 38.16
CA TRP A 82 38.92 -16.57 36.74
C TRP A 82 39.90 -15.75 35.89
N PHE A 83 40.03 -14.46 36.15
CA PHE A 83 40.99 -13.60 35.45
C PHE A 83 42.44 -14.01 35.74
N TYR A 84 42.77 -14.35 36.99
CA TYR A 84 44.11 -14.82 37.35
C TYR A 84 44.50 -16.09 36.58
N VAL A 85 43.59 -17.07 36.50
CA VAL A 85 43.81 -18.31 35.74
C VAL A 85 44.00 -18.02 34.25
N HIS A 86 43.16 -17.17 33.65
CA HIS A 86 43.32 -16.79 32.24
C HIS A 86 44.62 -16.03 31.97
N ASN A 87 45.03 -15.12 32.85
CA ASN A 87 46.24 -14.32 32.66
C ASN A 87 47.49 -15.21 32.67
N LYS A 88 47.53 -16.21 33.55
CA LYS A 88 48.64 -17.17 33.65
C LYS A 88 48.69 -18.14 32.47
N ILE A 89 47.53 -18.45 31.87
CA ILE A 89 47.44 -19.27 30.66
C ILE A 89 47.96 -18.48 29.44
N HIS A 90 47.65 -17.19 29.34
CA HIS A 90 48.19 -16.31 28.29
C HIS A 90 49.71 -16.14 28.32
N GLU A 91 50.33 -16.16 29.51
CA GLU A 91 51.80 -16.10 29.63
C GLU A 91 52.48 -17.33 29.01
N VAL A 92 51.91 -18.52 29.20
CA VAL A 92 52.46 -19.79 28.68
C VAL A 92 52.17 -19.99 27.19
N GLU A 93 51.12 -19.35 26.67
CA GLU A 93 50.73 -19.42 25.25
C GLU A 93 51.78 -18.81 24.31
N HIS A 94 52.39 -17.68 24.67
CA HIS A 94 53.36 -17.01 23.82
C HIS A 94 54.68 -17.78 23.65
N GLU A 95 54.94 -18.76 24.52
CA GLU A 95 56.11 -19.62 24.44
C GLU A 95 55.86 -20.87 23.56
N ASN A 96 54.60 -21.18 23.20
CA ASN A 96 54.28 -22.40 22.45
C ASN A 96 53.16 -22.20 21.42
N VAL A 97 53.55 -22.21 20.13
CA VAL A 97 52.66 -22.04 18.96
C VAL A 97 51.55 -23.10 18.88
N GLY A 98 51.76 -24.32 19.43
CA GLY A 98 50.75 -25.37 19.48
C GLY A 98 49.65 -25.11 20.53
N VAL A 99 50.01 -24.46 21.63
CA VAL A 99 49.07 -24.07 22.70
C VAL A 99 48.23 -22.87 22.27
N GLU A 100 48.81 -21.93 21.52
CA GLU A 100 48.05 -20.80 20.96
C GLU A 100 46.90 -21.23 20.03
N GLY A 101 47.14 -22.25 19.18
CA GLY A 101 46.12 -22.77 18.26
C GLY A 101 44.96 -23.42 19.00
N ALA A 102 45.26 -24.23 20.03
CA ALA A 102 44.26 -24.84 20.90
C ALA A 102 43.46 -23.77 21.66
N HIS A 103 44.12 -22.78 22.26
CA HIS A 103 43.44 -21.74 23.03
C HIS A 103 42.55 -20.83 22.17
N LYS A 104 42.97 -20.45 20.96
CA LYS A 104 42.13 -19.68 20.04
C LYS A 104 40.85 -20.45 19.65
N SER A 105 40.95 -21.76 19.47
CA SER A 105 39.79 -22.62 19.20
C SER A 105 38.89 -22.78 20.44
N GLU A 106 39.48 -22.85 21.63
CA GLU A 106 38.78 -22.90 22.91
C GLU A 106 38.03 -21.59 23.20
N LEU A 107 38.68 -20.44 23.02
CA LEU A 107 38.06 -19.11 23.11
C LEU A 107 36.88 -18.96 22.14
N ALA A 108 37.02 -19.46 20.90
CA ALA A 108 35.92 -19.44 19.93
C ALA A 108 34.76 -20.35 20.35
N ALA A 109 35.05 -21.55 20.87
CA ALA A 109 34.05 -22.47 21.40
C ALA A 109 33.35 -21.90 22.65
N GLU A 110 34.10 -21.29 23.57
CA GLU A 110 33.56 -20.59 24.74
C GLU A 110 32.71 -19.38 24.34
N ALA A 111 33.16 -18.55 23.40
CA ALA A 111 32.39 -17.43 22.90
C ALA A 111 31.10 -17.91 22.22
N GLY A 112 31.17 -19.01 21.46
CA GLY A 112 30.02 -19.68 20.86
C GLY A 112 29.02 -20.17 21.90
N THR A 113 29.47 -20.92 22.90
CA THR A 113 28.61 -21.43 23.99
C THR A 113 28.00 -20.29 24.83
N ARG A 114 28.76 -19.23 25.14
CA ARG A 114 28.25 -18.03 25.83
C ARG A 114 27.19 -17.30 25.01
N LYS A 115 27.35 -17.19 23.68
CA LYS A 115 26.30 -16.61 22.81
C LYS A 115 25.05 -17.47 22.78
N LEU A 116 25.19 -18.79 22.64
CA LEU A 116 24.06 -19.72 22.61
C LEU A 116 23.28 -19.74 23.93
N THR A 117 23.97 -19.74 25.07
CA THR A 117 23.32 -19.69 26.40
C THR A 117 22.59 -18.37 26.62
N ARG A 118 23.19 -17.23 26.24
CA ARG A 118 22.51 -15.92 26.26
C ARG A 118 21.30 -15.90 25.33
N TYR A 119 21.42 -16.44 24.14
CA TYR A 119 20.31 -16.54 23.18
C TYR A 119 19.16 -17.41 23.73
N ALA A 120 19.46 -18.60 24.25
CA ALA A 120 18.46 -19.48 24.85
C ALA A 120 17.77 -18.82 26.05
N LYS A 121 18.54 -18.19 26.94
CA LYS A 121 18.01 -17.45 28.09
C LYS A 121 17.11 -16.29 27.66
N ARG A 122 17.57 -15.49 26.69
CA ARG A 122 16.77 -14.39 26.11
C ARG A 122 15.50 -14.94 25.46
N ARG A 123 15.59 -16.05 24.73
CA ARG A 123 14.47 -16.67 24.05
C ARG A 123 13.40 -17.14 25.04
N TRP A 124 13.81 -17.74 26.15
CA TRP A 124 12.93 -18.15 27.24
C TRP A 124 12.28 -16.95 27.93
N GLN A 125 13.07 -15.92 28.24
CA GLN A 125 12.59 -14.71 28.90
C GLN A 125 11.60 -13.91 28.04
N GLU A 126 11.82 -13.83 26.73
CA GLU A 126 10.93 -13.12 25.80
C GLU A 126 9.74 -13.96 25.35
N HIS A 127 9.65 -15.23 25.74
CA HIS A 127 8.54 -16.11 25.35
C HIS A 127 7.13 -15.54 25.65
N PRO A 128 6.83 -14.98 26.84
CA PRO A 128 5.52 -14.36 27.10
C PRO A 128 5.24 -13.17 26.16
N ALA A 129 6.21 -12.27 25.98
CA ALA A 129 6.08 -11.12 25.07
C ALA A 129 5.87 -11.56 23.61
N ARG A 130 6.56 -12.61 23.16
CA ARG A 130 6.33 -13.18 21.82
C ARG A 130 4.96 -13.81 21.67
N LYS A 131 4.39 -14.39 22.73
CA LYS A 131 3.02 -14.90 22.69
C LYS A 131 2.03 -13.75 22.55
N VAL A 132 2.22 -12.64 23.26
CA VAL A 132 1.42 -11.41 23.10
C VAL A 132 1.50 -10.91 21.66
N ALA A 133 2.70 -10.66 21.14
CA ALA A 133 2.89 -10.19 19.77
C ALA A 133 2.30 -11.14 18.71
N LYS A 134 2.39 -12.46 18.94
CA LYS A 134 1.77 -13.46 18.06
C LYS A 134 0.24 -13.34 18.05
N TRP A 135 -0.37 -13.12 19.22
CA TRP A 135 -1.83 -13.01 19.34
C TRP A 135 -2.34 -11.64 18.92
N GLU A 136 -1.59 -10.56 19.14
CA GLU A 136 -1.88 -9.23 18.59
C GLU A 136 -1.97 -9.26 17.07
N ARG A 137 -1.00 -9.87 16.39
CA ARG A 137 -1.06 -10.06 14.93
C ARG A 137 -2.30 -10.84 14.49
N LYS A 138 -2.72 -11.84 15.27
CA LYS A 138 -3.89 -12.65 14.96
C LYS A 138 -5.19 -11.90 15.23
N ASP A 139 -5.27 -11.14 16.30
CA ASP A 139 -6.40 -10.28 16.65
C ASP A 139 -6.60 -9.19 15.61
N ILE A 140 -5.54 -8.45 15.25
CA ILE A 140 -5.58 -7.45 14.17
C ILE A 140 -6.07 -8.08 12.86
N LYS A 141 -5.52 -9.25 12.48
CA LYS A 141 -5.95 -9.95 11.26
C LYS A 141 -7.40 -10.42 11.33
N ALA A 142 -7.85 -10.89 12.49
CA ALA A 142 -9.22 -11.37 12.67
C ALA A 142 -10.23 -10.22 12.65
N ARG A 143 -9.91 -9.09 13.31
CA ARG A 143 -10.68 -7.85 13.27
C ARG A 143 -10.77 -7.27 11.85
N ALA A 144 -9.64 -7.18 11.16
CA ALA A 144 -9.64 -6.70 9.77
C ALA A 144 -10.48 -7.58 8.83
N ASN A 145 -10.47 -8.90 9.01
CA ASN A 145 -11.32 -9.80 8.24
C ASN A 145 -12.81 -9.66 8.63
N MET A 146 -13.09 -9.38 9.90
CA MET A 146 -14.43 -9.06 10.38
C MET A 146 -14.99 -7.80 9.73
N ASP A 147 -14.21 -6.72 9.78
CA ASP A 147 -14.56 -5.44 9.18
C ASP A 147 -14.73 -5.58 7.66
N PHE A 148 -13.85 -6.35 7.00
CA PHE A 148 -13.98 -6.65 5.58
C PHE A 148 -15.27 -7.39 5.24
N GLN A 149 -15.67 -8.37 6.06
CA GLN A 149 -16.90 -9.11 5.84
C GLN A 149 -18.14 -8.28 6.14
N LYS A 150 -18.07 -7.38 7.13
CA LYS A 150 -19.10 -6.36 7.37
C LYS A 150 -19.29 -5.48 6.14
N MET A 151 -18.20 -4.90 5.64
CA MET A 151 -18.22 -4.05 4.44
C MET A 151 -18.68 -4.81 3.20
N ALA A 152 -18.31 -6.08 3.03
CA ALA A 152 -18.77 -6.91 1.91
C ALA A 152 -20.27 -7.26 2.01
N SER A 153 -20.84 -7.26 3.21
CA SER A 153 -22.28 -7.44 3.42
C SER A 153 -23.07 -6.16 3.14
N GLU A 154 -22.53 -5.00 3.50
CA GLU A 154 -23.14 -3.67 3.30
C GLU A 154 -22.99 -3.17 1.84
N HIS A 155 -21.87 -3.48 1.18
CA HIS A 155 -21.58 -3.07 -0.20
C HIS A 155 -21.41 -4.29 -1.12
N PRO A 156 -22.49 -4.82 -1.73
CA PRO A 156 -22.38 -5.92 -2.68
C PRO A 156 -21.54 -5.58 -3.91
N GLU A 157 -21.34 -4.29 -4.21
CA GLU A 157 -20.44 -3.82 -5.25
C GLU A 157 -18.99 -4.26 -5.00
N LEU A 158 -18.52 -4.25 -3.75
CA LEU A 158 -17.17 -4.70 -3.37
C LEU A 158 -17.02 -6.21 -3.45
N ALA A 159 -18.12 -6.96 -3.30
CA ALA A 159 -18.16 -8.42 -3.42
C ALA A 159 -18.24 -8.92 -4.87
N SER A 160 -18.28 -8.01 -5.86
CA SER A 160 -18.25 -8.37 -7.28
C SER A 160 -16.91 -9.03 -7.67
N ASN A 161 -16.94 -9.87 -8.72
CA ASN A 161 -15.77 -10.62 -9.16
C ASN A 161 -14.63 -9.66 -9.59
N PRO A 162 -13.44 -9.69 -8.96
CA PRO A 162 -12.34 -8.79 -9.30
C PRO A 162 -11.90 -8.89 -10.77
N LEU A 163 -12.04 -10.08 -11.37
CA LEU A 163 -11.70 -10.29 -12.77
C LEU A 163 -12.66 -9.56 -13.72
N SER A 164 -13.95 -9.47 -13.38
CA SER A 164 -14.91 -8.76 -14.22
C SER A 164 -14.65 -7.26 -14.21
N ARG A 165 -14.23 -6.68 -13.08
CA ARG A 165 -13.81 -5.27 -12.99
C ARG A 165 -12.60 -4.97 -13.86
N VAL A 166 -11.59 -5.85 -13.88
CA VAL A 166 -10.41 -5.69 -14.74
C VAL A 166 -10.80 -5.80 -16.22
N GLN A 167 -11.63 -6.77 -16.58
CA GLN A 167 -12.13 -6.93 -17.94
C GLN A 167 -12.98 -5.74 -18.38
N GLN A 168 -13.88 -5.24 -17.53
CA GLN A 168 -14.67 -4.03 -17.79
C GLN A 168 -13.76 -2.82 -17.99
N LYS A 169 -12.76 -2.63 -17.13
CA LYS A 169 -11.77 -1.55 -17.26
C LYS A 169 -10.97 -1.65 -18.56
N TRP A 170 -10.57 -2.85 -18.97
CA TRP A 170 -9.88 -3.07 -20.25
C TRP A 170 -10.79 -2.80 -21.46
N LYS A 171 -12.05 -3.24 -21.41
CA LYS A 171 -13.05 -2.93 -22.44
C LYS A 171 -13.29 -1.43 -22.54
N LEU A 172 -13.40 -0.73 -21.41
CA LEU A 172 -13.59 0.72 -21.34
C LEU A 172 -12.39 1.47 -21.93
N LYS A 173 -11.15 1.12 -21.51
CA LYS A 173 -9.92 1.68 -22.09
C LYS A 173 -9.83 1.46 -23.60
N ARG A 174 -10.26 0.29 -24.09
CA ARG A 174 -10.27 -0.02 -25.52
C ARG A 174 -11.27 0.86 -26.27
N ARG A 175 -12.46 1.11 -25.71
CA ARG A 175 -13.47 2.03 -26.28
C ARG A 175 -12.94 3.47 -26.33
N TYR A 176 -12.43 4.00 -25.22
CA TYR A 176 -11.82 5.34 -25.19
C TYR A 176 -10.65 5.49 -26.17
N SER A 177 -9.78 4.48 -26.30
CA SER A 177 -8.68 4.54 -27.28
C SER A 177 -9.18 4.54 -28.73
N LYS A 178 -10.31 3.89 -29.00
CA LYS A 178 -10.94 3.87 -30.34
C LYS A 178 -11.59 5.21 -30.64
N GLU A 179 -12.29 5.79 -29.67
CA GLU A 179 -12.91 7.13 -29.77
C GLU A 179 -11.86 8.22 -29.94
N ALA A 180 -10.78 8.20 -29.15
CA ALA A 180 -9.66 9.13 -29.30
C ALA A 180 -8.98 9.01 -30.67
N LYS A 181 -8.78 7.78 -31.17
CA LYS A 181 -8.24 7.56 -32.53
C LYS A 181 -9.21 8.00 -33.63
N ALA A 182 -10.52 7.84 -33.44
CA ALA A 182 -11.54 8.29 -34.38
C ALA A 182 -11.60 9.83 -34.42
N ALA A 183 -11.59 10.48 -33.26
CA ALA A 183 -11.51 11.93 -33.11
C ALA A 183 -10.21 12.48 -33.72
N ALA A 184 -9.06 11.84 -33.50
CA ALA A 184 -7.80 12.23 -34.12
C ALA A 184 -7.84 12.08 -35.65
N LYS A 185 -8.46 11.02 -36.18
CA LYS A 185 -8.64 10.83 -37.63
C LYS A 185 -9.60 11.88 -38.22
N GLN A 186 -10.65 12.26 -37.49
CA GLN A 186 -11.56 13.33 -37.91
C GLN A 186 -10.87 14.70 -37.85
N GLY A 187 -10.11 14.98 -36.79
CA GLY A 187 -9.29 16.18 -36.65
C GLY A 187 -8.22 16.27 -37.73
N ALA A 188 -7.55 15.17 -38.09
CA ALA A 188 -6.59 15.13 -39.20
C ALA A 188 -7.26 15.33 -40.57
N LYS A 189 -8.47 14.79 -40.77
CA LYS A 189 -9.26 15.03 -41.99
C LYS A 189 -9.75 16.48 -42.07
N ALA A 190 -10.18 17.06 -40.96
CA ALA A 190 -10.56 18.46 -40.86
C ALA A 190 -9.34 19.34 -41.14
N ALA A 191 -8.23 19.14 -40.43
CA ALA A 191 -6.98 19.87 -40.64
C ALA A 191 -6.45 19.75 -42.07
N LYS A 192 -6.57 18.58 -42.73
CA LYS A 192 -6.19 18.42 -44.14
C LYS A 192 -7.10 19.22 -45.07
N LYS A 193 -8.41 19.31 -44.79
CA LYS A 193 -9.35 20.17 -45.53
C LYS A 193 -9.09 21.66 -45.25
N THR A 194 -8.78 22.02 -44.01
CA THR A 194 -8.44 23.39 -43.62
C THR A 194 -7.09 23.81 -44.21
N ALA A 195 -6.11 22.91 -44.30
CA ALA A 195 -4.82 23.15 -44.95
C ALA A 195 -4.96 23.27 -46.49
N ALA A 196 -5.83 22.47 -47.11
CA ALA A 196 -6.12 22.61 -48.54
C ALA A 196 -6.85 23.92 -48.86
N ALA A 197 -7.76 24.37 -47.99
CA ALA A 197 -8.41 25.68 -48.12
C ALA A 197 -7.45 26.83 -47.81
N SER A 198 -6.60 26.71 -46.78
CA SER A 198 -5.62 27.73 -46.41
C SER A 198 -4.49 27.88 -47.43
N GLY A 199 -4.17 26.83 -48.21
CA GLY A 199 -3.23 26.90 -49.33
C GLY A 199 -3.64 27.89 -50.43
N THR A 200 -4.93 28.21 -50.56
CA THR A 200 -5.41 29.25 -51.50
C THR A 200 -5.38 30.64 -50.88
N ALA A 201 -5.63 30.76 -49.58
CA ALA A 201 -5.53 32.00 -48.83
C ALA A 201 -4.08 32.47 -48.64
N THR A 202 -3.14 31.55 -48.40
CA THR A 202 -1.70 31.85 -48.29
C THR A 202 -1.11 32.31 -49.62
N ARG A 203 -1.54 31.75 -50.75
CA ARG A 203 -1.16 32.25 -52.08
C ARG A 203 -1.68 33.66 -52.36
N ARG A 204 -2.92 33.96 -51.94
CA ARG A 204 -3.49 35.31 -52.07
C ARG A 204 -2.83 36.33 -51.14
N ALA A 205 -2.51 35.94 -49.90
CA ALA A 205 -1.76 36.79 -48.97
C ALA A 205 -0.34 37.06 -49.48
N ALA A 206 0.36 36.05 -49.99
CA ALA A 206 1.68 36.22 -50.60
C ALA A 206 1.63 37.15 -51.82
N GLN A 207 0.61 37.03 -52.69
CA GLN A 207 0.42 37.93 -53.83
C GLN A 207 0.08 39.37 -53.40
N PHE A 208 -0.62 39.54 -52.26
CA PHE A 208 -0.95 40.87 -51.73
C PHE A 208 0.29 41.58 -51.17
N VAL A 209 1.18 40.83 -50.50
CA VAL A 209 2.48 41.34 -50.03
C VAL A 209 3.35 41.79 -51.19
N THR A 210 3.35 41.06 -52.32
CA THR A 210 4.10 41.47 -53.51
C THR A 210 3.46 42.61 -54.30
N ARG A 211 2.12 42.76 -54.28
CA ARG A 211 1.40 43.80 -55.05
C ARG A 211 1.34 45.14 -54.35
N HIS A 212 1.33 45.17 -53.02
CA HIS A 212 1.22 46.40 -52.24
C HIS A 212 2.30 46.50 -51.15
N PRO A 213 3.59 46.57 -51.53
CA PRO A 213 4.70 46.60 -50.56
C PRO A 213 4.64 47.83 -49.65
N VAL A 214 4.18 48.98 -50.16
CA VAL A 214 4.03 50.22 -49.40
C VAL A 214 2.91 50.09 -48.35
N ALA A 215 1.77 49.49 -48.69
CA ALA A 215 0.68 49.30 -47.73
C ALA A 215 1.07 48.32 -46.60
N VAL A 216 1.85 47.28 -46.93
CA VAL A 216 2.39 46.35 -45.94
C VAL A 216 3.42 47.04 -45.03
N LEU A 217 4.29 47.89 -45.57
CA LEU A 217 5.21 48.70 -44.78
C LEU A 217 4.47 49.65 -43.84
N VAL A 218 3.43 50.34 -44.32
CA VAL A 218 2.60 51.23 -43.48
C VAL A 218 1.90 50.44 -42.37
N LEU A 219 1.37 49.24 -42.67
CA LEU A 219 0.71 48.40 -41.69
C LEU A 219 1.69 47.81 -40.66
N LEU A 220 2.90 47.44 -41.08
CA LEU A 220 3.99 47.06 -40.18
C LEU A 220 4.42 48.23 -39.28
N LEU A 221 4.52 49.45 -39.82
CA LEU A 221 4.90 50.65 -39.08
C LEU A 221 3.81 51.04 -38.08
N LEU A 222 2.53 50.88 -38.44
CA LEU A 222 1.39 51.07 -37.54
C LEU A 222 1.40 50.02 -36.41
N LEU A 223 1.66 48.75 -36.72
CA LEU A 223 1.79 47.70 -35.71
C LEU A 223 3.00 47.93 -34.80
N LEU A 224 4.12 48.44 -35.33
CA LEU A 224 5.29 48.83 -34.55
C LEU A 224 4.96 49.99 -33.61
N LEU A 225 4.20 51.00 -34.08
CA LEU A 225 3.70 52.08 -33.23
C LEU A 225 2.75 51.58 -32.14
N CYS A 226 1.81 50.69 -32.47
CA CYS A 226 0.95 50.05 -31.46
C CYS A 226 1.77 49.22 -30.46
N PHE A 227 2.82 48.55 -30.89
CA PHE A 227 3.73 47.82 -30.01
C PHE A 227 4.54 48.76 -29.12
N LEU A 228 5.06 49.87 -29.65
CA LEU A 228 5.75 50.90 -28.88
C LEU A 228 4.80 51.57 -27.86
N VAL A 229 3.57 51.89 -28.24
CA VAL A 229 2.55 52.39 -27.31
C VAL A 229 2.25 51.33 -26.24
N SER A 230 2.10 50.06 -26.61
CA SER A 230 1.89 48.98 -25.63
C SER A 230 3.10 48.77 -24.71
N ALA A 231 4.32 48.90 -25.23
CA ALA A 231 5.56 48.80 -24.48
C ALA A 231 5.74 50.00 -23.53
N VAL A 232 5.46 51.22 -23.98
CA VAL A 232 5.49 52.43 -23.16
C VAL A 232 4.39 52.38 -22.09
N SER A 233 3.16 51.97 -22.45
CA SER A 233 2.09 51.74 -21.47
C SER A 233 2.41 50.63 -20.47
N SER A 234 3.28 49.68 -20.81
CA SER A 234 3.81 48.67 -19.87
C SER A 234 4.96 49.15 -18.98
N ILE A 235 5.58 50.30 -19.29
CA ILE A 235 6.63 50.96 -18.49
C ILE A 235 6.03 51.95 -17.47
N PHE A 236 4.84 52.50 -17.74
CA PHE A 236 4.14 53.42 -16.85
C PHE A 236 3.52 52.85 -15.55
N PRO A 237 3.35 51.53 -15.29
CA PRO A 237 2.89 51.06 -13.98
C PRO A 237 4.02 50.91 -12.94
N THR A 238 5.23 51.43 -13.18
CA THR A 238 6.36 51.30 -12.23
C THR A 238 6.98 52.61 -11.72
N LEU A 239 6.36 53.77 -11.96
CA LEU A 239 6.62 55.04 -11.27
C LEU A 239 5.24 55.73 -11.17
N GLY A 240 4.71 56.06 -9.99
CA GLY A 240 5.37 56.92 -9.02
C GLY A 240 5.15 58.34 -9.44
#